data_AF-A0A7V5UEX0-F1
#
_entry.id   AF-A0A7V5UEX0-F1
#
_cell.length_a   1.000
_cell.length_b   1.000
_cell.length_c   1.000
_cell.angle_alpha   90.00
_cell.angle_beta   90.00
_cell.angle_gamma   90.00
#
_symmetry.space_group_name_H-M   'P 1'
#
loop_
_entity.id
_entity.type
_entity.pdbx_description
1 polymer ?
#
loop_
_entity_poly.entity_id
_entity_poly.type
_entity_poly.pdbx_seq_one_letter_code
_entity_poly.pdbx_strand_id
1 'polypeptide(L)'
;MNRIKGNLFFVLGIAAVAVAVVLLTFFYFSFLAGKIWLLFSLALILTGLVLLLLHQKRILRDQLVLSREMAQWEGRGDGLSAARPLVLQELFASFRKMVARLSRRMLSGEEKLLQTEQALDKEIKIHKSLEQALQKSETIFQQLWQISADGMRLTDADGTILQVNNAFCEMVGLPREELIGQPFSVVYQEAIQEEMLTAYRQHFVNNQIMPHQDGERRLWNGRTVWFAFSNSFLELHDSGRLLLSIIKDITLRKKAELELKESERRFRLLFNHANDAIFVNPLVDEYKLGAFIEV
;
A
#
# COMPACT_ATOMS: atom_id res chain seq x y z
N MET A 1 48.35 1.41 3.23
CA MET A 1 47.22 1.52 2.27
C MET A 1 45.92 2.06 2.89
N ASN A 2 45.65 1.86 4.20
CA ASN A 2 44.39 2.32 4.84
C ASN A 2 44.31 3.81 5.21
N ARG A 3 45.43 4.54 5.38
CA ARG A 3 45.41 5.99 5.68
C ARG A 3 45.03 6.89 4.49
N ILE A 4 45.27 6.43 3.25
CA ILE A 4 44.98 7.21 2.04
C ILE A 4 43.49 7.16 1.69
N LYS A 5 42.81 6.03 1.96
CA LYS A 5 41.36 5.90 1.76
C LYS A 5 40.56 6.79 2.72
N GLY A 6 40.98 6.93 3.98
CA GLY A 6 40.30 7.79 4.97
C GLY A 6 40.29 9.27 4.60
N ASN A 7 41.42 9.79 4.09
CA ASN A 7 41.49 11.19 3.63
C ASN A 7 40.67 11.45 2.37
N LEU A 8 40.55 10.47 1.47
CA LEU A 8 39.75 10.61 0.25
C LEU A 8 38.25 10.71 0.57
N PHE A 9 37.74 9.90 1.50
CA PHE A 9 36.36 9.98 1.96
C PHE A 9 36.04 11.29 2.69
N PHE A 10 37.00 11.82 3.46
CA PHE A 10 36.82 13.09 4.16
C PHE A 10 36.78 14.28 3.19
N VAL A 11 37.65 14.30 2.18
CA VAL A 11 37.66 15.34 1.14
C VAL A 11 36.40 15.27 0.26
N LEU A 12 35.94 14.06 -0.09
CA LEU A 12 34.67 13.87 -0.82
C LEU A 12 33.45 14.32 0.01
N GLY A 13 33.46 14.08 1.32
CA GLY A 13 32.41 14.55 2.22
C GLY A 13 32.33 16.08 2.29
N ILE A 14 33.47 16.76 2.41
CA ILE A 14 33.52 18.23 2.43
C ILE A 14 33.09 18.81 1.08
N ALA A 15 33.50 18.20 -0.03
CA ALA A 15 33.09 18.62 -1.37
C ALA A 15 31.57 18.47 -1.57
N ALA A 16 30.96 17.38 -1.09
CA ALA A 16 29.52 17.15 -1.17
C ALA A 16 28.72 18.19 -0.37
N VAL A 17 29.20 18.56 0.83
CA VAL A 17 28.57 19.60 1.66
C VAL A 17 28.68 20.97 0.99
N ALA A 18 29.83 21.30 0.40
CA ALA A 18 30.00 22.57 -0.31
C ALA A 18 29.06 22.68 -1.53
N VAL A 19 28.89 21.61 -2.30
CA VAL A 19 27.95 21.57 -3.44
C VAL A 19 26.50 21.72 -2.98
N ALA A 20 26.11 21.06 -1.88
CA ALA A 20 24.76 21.19 -1.33
C ALA A 20 24.44 22.62 -0.87
N VAL A 21 25.40 23.32 -0.26
CA VAL A 21 25.24 24.73 0.15
C VAL A 21 25.10 25.66 -1.05
N VAL A 22 25.86 25.45 -2.13
CA VAL A 22 25.75 26.23 -3.37
C VAL A 22 24.40 25.98 -4.06
N LEU A 23 23.91 24.75 -4.08
CA LEU A 23 22.60 24.43 -4.66
C LEU A 23 21.45 25.02 -3.84
N LEU A 24 21.53 24.96 -2.49
CA LEU A 24 20.52 25.54 -1.61
C LEU A 24 20.46 27.08 -1.70
N THR A 25 21.62 27.74 -1.79
CA THR A 25 21.69 29.20 -1.96
C THR A 25 21.18 29.63 -3.33
N PHE A 26 21.47 28.87 -4.39
CA PHE A 26 20.91 29.10 -5.72
C PHE A 26 19.39 28.91 -5.76
N PHE A 27 18.86 27.85 -5.14
CA PHE A 27 17.42 27.60 -5.05
C PHE A 27 16.70 28.70 -4.24
N TYR A 28 17.30 29.14 -3.13
CA TYR A 28 16.77 30.22 -2.31
C TYR A 28 16.71 31.54 -3.07
N PHE A 29 17.76 31.90 -3.83
CA PHE A 29 17.77 33.09 -4.68
C PHE A 29 16.76 33.01 -5.83
N SER A 30 16.62 31.84 -6.47
CA SER A 30 15.63 31.63 -7.54
C SER A 30 14.19 31.74 -7.01
N PHE A 31 13.92 31.24 -5.81
CA PHE A 31 12.61 31.33 -5.15
C PHE A 31 12.28 32.77 -4.72
N LEU A 32 13.27 33.52 -4.22
CA LEU A 32 13.11 34.92 -3.84
C LEU A 32 12.87 35.81 -5.07
N ALA A 33 13.58 35.56 -6.17
CA ALA A 33 13.38 36.25 -7.45
C ALA A 33 11.96 36.05 -8.02
N GLY A 34 11.41 34.83 -7.91
CA GLY A 34 10.03 34.54 -8.31
C GLY A 34 8.98 35.32 -7.52
N LYS A 35 9.15 35.45 -6.19
CA LYS A 35 8.25 36.24 -5.33
C LYS A 35 8.32 37.73 -5.63
N ILE A 36 9.50 38.28 -5.92
CA ILE A 36 9.68 39.69 -6.29
C ILE A 36 8.98 39.97 -7.63
N TRP A 37 9.08 39.07 -8.60
CA TRP A 37 8.39 39.20 -9.89
C TRP A 37 6.86 39.15 -9.74
N LEU A 38 6.35 38.30 -8.85
CA LEU A 38 4.92 38.22 -8.50
C LEU A 38 4.39 39.50 -7.84
N LEU A 39 5.17 40.13 -6.95
CA LEU A 39 4.81 41.41 -6.33
C LEU A 39 4.85 42.56 -7.35
N PHE A 40 5.82 42.54 -8.27
CA PHE A 40 5.94 43.55 -9.32
C PHE A 40 4.79 43.48 -10.34
N SER A 41 4.36 42.27 -10.72
CA SER A 41 3.22 42.06 -11.60
C SER A 41 1.89 42.49 -10.93
N LEU A 42 1.71 42.19 -9.64
CA LEU A 42 0.56 42.66 -8.86
C LEU A 42 0.50 44.19 -8.75
N ALA A 43 1.64 44.84 -8.54
CA ALA A 43 1.74 46.30 -8.52
C ALA A 43 1.37 46.92 -9.87
N LEU A 44 1.83 46.34 -10.99
CA LEU A 44 1.49 46.78 -12.34
C LEU A 44 -0.02 46.65 -12.61
N ILE A 45 -0.63 45.53 -12.22
CA ILE A 45 -2.08 45.31 -12.35
C ILE A 45 -2.87 46.34 -11.53
N LEU A 46 -2.47 46.58 -10.28
CA LEU A 46 -3.11 47.58 -9.41
C LEU A 46 -3.01 48.99 -10.00
N THR A 47 -1.85 49.38 -10.53
CA THR A 47 -1.69 50.69 -11.19
C THR A 47 -2.56 50.82 -12.44
N GLY A 48 -2.68 49.76 -13.25
CA GLY A 48 -3.59 49.72 -14.39
C GLY A 48 -5.06 49.87 -13.99
N LEU A 49 -5.46 49.22 -12.89
CA LEU A 49 -6.83 49.29 -12.35
C LEU A 49 -7.15 50.69 -11.80
N VAL A 50 -6.20 51.34 -11.12
CA VAL A 50 -6.32 52.72 -10.65
C VAL A 50 -6.42 53.70 -11.82
N LEU A 51 -5.61 53.52 -12.87
CA LEU A 51 -5.70 54.35 -14.08
C LEU A 51 -7.03 54.17 -14.80
N LEU A 52 -7.56 52.94 -14.87
CA LEU A 52 -8.87 52.65 -15.43
C LEU A 52 -9.99 53.32 -14.63
N LEU A 53 -9.92 53.29 -13.30
CA LEU A 53 -10.87 53.96 -12.41
C LEU A 53 -10.77 55.48 -12.52
N LEU A 54 -9.58 56.04 -12.65
CA LEU A 54 -9.37 57.47 -12.89
C LEU A 54 -9.90 57.90 -14.26
N HIS A 55 -9.71 57.06 -15.28
CA HIS A 55 -10.26 57.29 -16.62
C HIS A 55 -11.79 57.24 -16.62
N GLN A 56 -12.40 56.25 -15.96
CA GLN A 56 -13.84 56.18 -15.72
C GLN A 56 -14.36 57.41 -14.97
N LYS A 57 -13.64 57.85 -13.92
CA LYS A 57 -13.99 59.04 -13.15
C LYS A 57 -13.85 60.33 -13.97
N ARG A 58 -12.88 60.41 -14.88
CA ARG A 58 -12.70 61.53 -15.82
C ARG A 58 -13.85 61.57 -16.82
N ILE A 59 -14.20 60.44 -17.43
CA ILE A 59 -15.35 60.33 -18.34
C ILE A 59 -16.64 60.73 -17.62
N LEU A 60 -16.86 60.29 -16.37
CA LEU A 60 -18.02 60.69 -15.58
C LEU A 60 -18.03 62.20 -15.25
N ARG A 61 -16.86 62.79 -14.98
CA ARG A 61 -16.72 64.24 -14.73
C ARG A 61 -16.99 65.05 -15.99
N ASP A 62 -16.45 64.62 -17.13
CA ASP A 62 -16.67 65.25 -18.43
C ASP A 62 -18.14 65.10 -18.85
N GLN A 63 -18.80 63.99 -18.55
CA GLN A 63 -20.25 63.83 -18.73
C GLN A 63 -21.08 64.72 -17.80
N LEU A 64 -20.64 64.96 -16.57
CA LEU A 64 -21.30 65.90 -15.64
C LEU A 64 -21.14 67.36 -16.09
N VAL A 65 -19.97 67.72 -16.63
CA VAL A 65 -19.73 69.05 -17.24
C VAL A 65 -20.59 69.21 -18.49
N LEU A 66 -20.59 68.23 -19.39
CA LEU A 66 -21.46 68.21 -20.57
C LEU A 66 -22.94 68.24 -20.20
N SER A 67 -23.38 67.59 -19.12
CA SER A 67 -24.78 67.68 -18.65
C SER A 67 -25.13 69.05 -18.07
N ARG A 68 -24.17 69.75 -17.44
CA ARG A 68 -24.37 71.12 -16.93
C ARG A 68 -24.37 72.15 -18.06
N GLU A 69 -23.50 71.96 -19.05
CA GLU A 69 -23.48 72.78 -20.26
C GLU A 69 -24.73 72.51 -21.12
N MET A 70 -25.17 71.26 -21.27
CA MET A 70 -26.43 70.94 -21.96
C MET A 70 -27.67 71.49 -21.24
N ALA A 71 -27.70 71.51 -19.91
CA ALA A 71 -28.77 72.16 -19.14
C ALA A 71 -28.77 73.69 -19.29
N GLN A 72 -27.62 74.31 -19.59
CA GLN A 72 -27.54 75.73 -19.97
C GLN A 72 -27.97 75.98 -21.41
N TRP A 73 -27.80 74.99 -22.31
CA TRP A 73 -28.25 75.05 -23.70
C TRP A 73 -29.75 74.77 -23.87
N GLU A 74 -30.40 74.03 -22.95
CA GLU A 74 -31.87 73.87 -22.92
C GLU A 74 -32.64 75.18 -22.63
N GLY A 75 -31.95 76.24 -22.19
CA GLY A 75 -32.53 77.58 -21.99
C GLY A 75 -32.51 78.50 -23.22
N ARG A 76 -31.85 78.11 -24.33
CA ARG A 76 -31.82 78.89 -25.58
C ARG A 76 -32.00 77.94 -26.75
N GLY A 77 -33.22 77.90 -27.28
CA GLY A 77 -33.56 77.06 -28.42
C GLY A 77 -32.71 77.35 -29.66
N ASP A 78 -32.32 76.28 -30.36
CA ASP A 78 -32.71 76.06 -31.75
C ASP A 78 -32.36 74.62 -32.18
N GLY A 79 -33.22 74.07 -33.05
CA GLY A 79 -33.30 72.64 -33.36
C GLY A 79 -32.01 72.02 -33.91
N LEU A 80 -31.45 71.06 -33.16
CA LEU A 80 -30.57 70.01 -33.68
C LEU A 80 -30.73 68.72 -32.84
N SER A 81 -31.49 67.78 -33.40
CA SER A 81 -31.51 66.33 -33.08
C SER A 81 -31.54 65.93 -31.60
N ALA A 82 -32.74 65.91 -31.01
CA ALA A 82 -33.05 65.30 -29.71
C ALA A 82 -32.78 63.76 -29.62
N ALA A 83 -32.28 63.12 -30.68
CA ALA A 83 -32.06 61.67 -30.74
C ALA A 83 -30.66 61.25 -30.27
N ARG A 84 -29.64 62.11 -30.34
CA ARG A 84 -28.25 61.75 -29.97
C ARG A 84 -28.01 61.46 -28.48
N PRO A 85 -28.60 62.20 -27.52
CA PRO A 85 -28.44 61.86 -26.09
C PRO A 85 -29.21 60.59 -25.70
N LEU A 86 -30.36 60.31 -26.34
CA LEU A 86 -31.17 59.12 -26.09
C LEU A 86 -30.47 57.84 -26.60
N VAL A 87 -29.89 57.88 -27.81
CA VAL A 87 -29.12 56.76 -28.38
C VAL A 87 -27.87 56.47 -27.55
N LEU A 88 -27.16 57.50 -27.07
CA LEU A 88 -26.04 57.32 -26.15
C LEU A 88 -26.48 56.71 -24.82
N GLN A 89 -27.61 57.14 -24.24
CA GLN A 89 -28.15 56.53 -23.02
C GLN A 89 -28.54 55.06 -23.21
N GLU A 90 -29.19 54.70 -24.32
CA GLU A 90 -29.53 53.30 -24.62
C GLU A 90 -28.28 52.43 -24.86
N LEU A 91 -27.25 52.99 -25.52
CA LEU A 91 -25.98 52.31 -25.74
C LEU A 91 -25.24 52.06 -24.40
N PHE A 92 -25.20 53.06 -23.51
CA PHE A 92 -24.63 52.93 -22.17
C PHE A 92 -25.43 51.96 -21.29
N ALA A 93 -26.76 51.96 -21.38
CA ALA A 93 -27.62 51.00 -20.68
C ALA A 93 -27.39 49.56 -21.16
N SER A 94 -27.25 49.38 -22.48
CA SER A 94 -26.94 48.09 -23.10
C SER A 94 -25.54 47.59 -22.73
N PHE A 95 -24.55 48.48 -22.72
CA PHE A 95 -23.19 48.19 -22.27
C PHE A 95 -23.15 47.81 -20.78
N ARG A 96 -23.84 48.55 -19.90
CA ARG A 96 -23.99 48.20 -18.47
C ARG A 96 -24.63 46.82 -18.29
N LYS A 97 -25.69 46.50 -19.03
CA LYS A 97 -26.33 45.16 -19.01
C LYS A 97 -25.39 44.06 -19.51
N MET A 98 -24.51 44.36 -20.45
CA MET A 98 -23.52 43.42 -20.97
C MET A 98 -22.42 43.16 -19.95
N VAL A 99 -21.84 44.21 -19.36
CA VAL A 99 -20.85 44.11 -18.29
C VAL A 99 -21.42 43.37 -17.08
N ALA A 100 -22.64 43.70 -16.64
CA ALA A 100 -23.30 43.00 -15.53
C ALA A 100 -23.63 41.52 -15.83
N ARG A 101 -23.81 41.15 -17.11
CA ARG A 101 -23.94 39.74 -17.52
C ARG A 101 -22.59 39.03 -17.49
N LEU A 102 -21.53 39.67 -17.97
CA LEU A 102 -20.18 39.13 -17.94
C LEU A 102 -19.66 38.95 -16.52
N SER A 103 -19.83 39.96 -15.64
CA SER A 103 -19.43 39.86 -14.23
C SER A 103 -20.16 38.72 -13.50
N ARG A 104 -21.47 38.54 -13.72
CA ARG A 104 -22.20 37.42 -13.14
C ARG A 104 -21.71 36.07 -13.64
N ARG A 105 -21.40 35.95 -14.94
CA ARG A 105 -20.82 34.73 -15.51
C ARG A 105 -19.43 34.43 -14.94
N MET A 106 -18.57 35.45 -14.78
CA MET A 106 -17.25 35.27 -14.19
C MET A 106 -17.33 34.82 -12.73
N LEU A 107 -18.12 35.51 -11.88
CA LEU A 107 -18.31 35.09 -10.47
C LEU A 107 -18.84 33.65 -10.37
N SER A 108 -19.85 33.31 -11.19
CA SER A 108 -20.41 31.95 -11.18
C SER A 108 -19.40 30.89 -11.68
N GLY A 109 -18.45 31.29 -12.53
CA GLY A 109 -17.38 30.41 -13.01
C GLY A 109 -16.32 30.18 -11.93
N GLU A 110 -15.92 31.24 -11.22
CA GLU A 110 -14.96 31.16 -10.10
C GLU A 110 -15.51 30.32 -8.95
N GLU A 111 -16.78 30.50 -8.57
CA GLU A 111 -17.41 29.67 -7.52
C GLU A 111 -17.44 28.19 -7.90
N LYS A 112 -17.79 27.87 -9.15
CA LYS A 112 -17.77 26.49 -9.65
C LYS A 112 -16.35 25.92 -9.66
N LEU A 113 -15.36 26.71 -10.10
CA LEU A 113 -13.96 26.29 -10.13
C LEU A 113 -13.46 25.96 -8.71
N LEU A 114 -13.75 26.83 -7.74
CA LEU A 114 -13.39 26.62 -6.34
C LEU A 114 -14.05 25.37 -5.76
N GLN A 115 -15.34 25.12 -6.08
CA GLN A 115 -16.03 23.90 -5.65
C GLN A 115 -15.39 22.65 -6.25
N THR A 116 -15.00 22.68 -7.54
CA THR A 116 -14.33 21.55 -8.18
C THR A 116 -12.93 21.30 -7.62
N GLU A 117 -12.18 22.35 -7.32
CA GLU A 117 -10.85 22.26 -6.68
C GLU A 117 -10.96 21.61 -5.30
N GLN A 118 -11.91 22.07 -4.47
CA GLN A 118 -12.16 21.50 -3.15
C GLN A 118 -12.62 20.04 -3.20
N ALA A 119 -13.46 19.69 -4.19
CA ALA A 119 -13.91 18.31 -4.38
C ALA A 119 -12.74 17.40 -4.79
N LEU A 120 -11.89 17.86 -5.71
CA LEU A 120 -10.72 17.13 -6.17
C LEU A 120 -9.69 16.94 -5.05
N ASP A 121 -9.42 17.98 -4.25
CA ASP A 121 -8.53 17.87 -3.10
C ASP A 121 -9.01 16.84 -2.08
N LYS A 122 -10.32 16.79 -1.84
CA LYS A 122 -10.93 15.80 -0.96
C LYS A 122 -10.77 14.38 -1.53
N GLU A 123 -11.00 14.21 -2.83
CA GLU A 123 -10.83 12.92 -3.52
C GLU A 123 -9.38 12.43 -3.49
N ILE A 124 -8.42 13.32 -3.79
CA ILE A 124 -6.98 13.01 -3.72
C ILE A 124 -6.59 12.61 -2.30
N LYS A 125 -7.10 13.30 -1.28
CA LYS A 125 -6.82 12.96 0.12
C LYS A 125 -7.36 11.58 0.49
N ILE A 126 -8.57 11.24 0.03
CA ILE A 126 -9.16 9.91 0.22
C ILE A 126 -8.32 8.86 -0.50
N HIS A 127 -7.99 9.06 -1.76
CA HIS A 127 -7.21 8.13 -2.56
C HIS A 127 -5.85 7.82 -1.91
N LYS A 128 -5.12 8.87 -1.49
CA LYS A 128 -3.86 8.71 -0.75
C LYS A 128 -4.02 7.93 0.54
N SER A 129 -5.10 8.17 1.30
CA SER A 129 -5.34 7.43 2.55
C SER A 129 -5.66 5.96 2.31
N LEU A 130 -6.38 5.64 1.22
CA LEU A 130 -6.68 4.28 0.82
C LEU A 130 -5.42 3.55 0.35
N GLU A 131 -4.61 4.20 -0.47
CA GLU A 131 -3.32 3.67 -0.93
C GLU A 131 -2.39 3.37 0.25
N GLN A 132 -2.28 4.29 1.21
CA GLN A 132 -1.51 4.07 2.44
C GLN A 132 -2.06 2.92 3.29
N ALA A 133 -3.38 2.82 3.42
CA ALA A 133 -4.01 1.74 4.17
C ALA A 133 -3.76 0.38 3.48
N LEU A 134 -3.87 0.33 2.16
CA LEU A 134 -3.58 -0.85 1.35
C LEU A 134 -2.12 -1.28 1.52
N GLN A 135 -1.17 -0.35 1.27
CA GLN A 135 0.26 -0.61 1.40
C GLN A 135 0.63 -1.09 2.81
N LYS A 136 0.03 -0.50 3.84
CA LYS A 136 0.22 -0.92 5.23
C LYS A 136 -0.29 -2.35 5.46
N SER A 137 -1.48 -2.66 4.95
CA SER A 137 -2.07 -4.01 5.09
C SER A 137 -1.25 -5.08 4.36
N GLU A 138 -0.78 -4.78 3.14
CA GLU A 138 0.08 -5.65 2.35
C GLU A 138 1.42 -5.89 3.04
N THR A 139 2.04 -4.83 3.57
CA THR A 139 3.31 -4.94 4.31
C THR A 139 3.16 -5.83 5.54
N ILE A 140 2.10 -5.63 6.34
CA ILE A 140 1.83 -6.44 7.52
C ILE A 140 1.62 -7.90 7.12
N PHE A 141 0.81 -8.16 6.08
CA PHE A 141 0.56 -9.51 5.59
C PHE A 141 1.84 -10.20 5.12
N GLN A 142 2.68 -9.50 4.33
CA GLN A 142 3.97 -10.02 3.88
C GLN A 142 4.90 -10.34 5.05
N GLN A 143 4.94 -9.49 6.08
CA GLN A 143 5.75 -9.74 7.27
C GLN A 143 5.25 -10.96 8.05
N LEU A 144 3.95 -11.06 8.30
CA LEU A 144 3.36 -12.21 9.00
C LEU A 144 3.60 -13.51 8.24
N TRP A 145 3.44 -13.48 6.92
CA TRP A 145 3.75 -14.59 6.02
C TRP A 145 5.20 -15.07 6.18
N GLN A 146 6.16 -14.14 6.21
CA GLN A 146 7.59 -14.46 6.30
C GLN A 146 8.08 -14.85 7.70
N ILE A 147 7.48 -14.30 8.77
CA ILE A 147 7.91 -14.55 10.16
C ILE A 147 7.29 -15.83 10.73
N SER A 148 6.23 -16.36 10.13
CA SER A 148 5.62 -17.63 10.56
C SER A 148 6.65 -18.75 10.67
N ALA A 149 6.66 -19.46 11.80
CA ALA A 149 7.52 -20.62 12.02
C ALA A 149 7.07 -21.84 11.20
N ASP A 150 5.81 -21.87 10.80
CA ASP A 150 5.26 -22.93 9.95
C ASP A 150 5.59 -22.64 8.49
N GLY A 151 5.93 -23.67 7.74
CA GLY A 151 6.13 -23.57 6.30
C GLY A 151 4.81 -23.24 5.61
N MET A 152 4.77 -22.21 4.78
CA MET A 152 3.59 -21.81 4.03
C MET A 152 3.90 -21.84 2.54
N ARG A 153 2.97 -22.41 1.78
CA ARG A 153 3.06 -22.55 0.32
C ARG A 153 1.72 -22.30 -0.33
N LEU A 154 1.70 -21.53 -1.42
CA LEU A 154 0.57 -21.37 -2.32
C LEU A 154 0.83 -22.12 -3.61
N THR A 155 -0.14 -22.93 -4.05
CA THR A 155 -0.11 -23.64 -5.32
C THR A 155 -1.36 -23.39 -6.14
N ASP A 156 -1.23 -23.42 -7.47
CA ASP A 156 -2.35 -23.39 -8.40
C ASP A 156 -2.96 -24.79 -8.63
N ALA A 157 -3.89 -24.89 -9.58
CA ALA A 157 -4.56 -26.13 -9.95
C ALA A 157 -3.63 -27.18 -10.58
N ASP A 158 -2.55 -26.73 -11.25
CA ASP A 158 -1.56 -27.60 -11.87
C ASP A 158 -0.50 -28.12 -10.89
N GLY A 159 -0.50 -27.57 -9.67
CA GLY A 159 0.44 -27.88 -8.61
C GLY A 159 1.70 -27.03 -8.65
N THR A 160 1.71 -25.96 -9.45
CA THR A 160 2.82 -25.00 -9.55
C THR A 160 2.87 -24.17 -8.27
N ILE A 161 4.06 -24.01 -7.71
CA ILE A 161 4.29 -23.14 -6.55
C ILE A 161 4.27 -21.69 -7.02
N LEU A 162 3.34 -20.91 -6.48
CA LEU A 162 3.25 -19.47 -6.74
C LEU A 162 3.98 -18.65 -5.66
N GLN A 163 3.96 -19.13 -4.41
CA GLN A 163 4.58 -18.44 -3.30
C GLN A 163 4.97 -19.41 -2.19
N VAL A 164 6.07 -19.09 -1.51
CA VAL A 164 6.53 -19.76 -0.29
C VAL A 164 6.98 -18.72 0.73
N ASN A 165 7.01 -19.08 2.01
CA ASN A 165 7.70 -18.31 3.04
C ASN A 165 9.10 -18.87 3.34
N ASN A 166 9.88 -18.13 4.12
CA ASN A 166 11.24 -18.53 4.53
C ASN A 166 11.25 -19.85 5.29
N ALA A 167 10.30 -20.06 6.22
CA ALA A 167 10.22 -21.30 7.00
C ALA A 167 10.05 -22.54 6.11
N PHE A 168 9.26 -22.45 5.03
CA PHE A 168 9.13 -23.55 4.07
C PHE A 168 10.45 -23.83 3.34
N CYS A 169 11.15 -22.78 2.89
CA CYS A 169 12.44 -22.89 2.20
C CYS A 169 13.48 -23.58 3.10
N GLU A 170 13.59 -23.18 4.36
CA GLU A 170 14.49 -23.78 5.35
C GLU A 170 14.11 -25.24 5.65
N MET A 171 12.82 -25.52 5.78
CA MET A 171 12.28 -26.85 6.05
C MET A 171 12.65 -27.86 4.97
N VAL A 172 12.48 -27.51 3.68
CA VAL A 172 12.79 -28.39 2.55
C VAL A 172 14.24 -28.28 2.07
N GLY A 173 14.96 -27.23 2.49
CA GLY A 173 16.36 -26.99 2.15
C GLY A 173 16.60 -26.48 0.73
N LEU A 174 15.61 -25.83 0.11
CA LEU A 174 15.73 -25.23 -1.23
C LEU A 174 15.50 -23.72 -1.15
N PRO A 175 16.25 -22.91 -1.92
CA PRO A 175 16.02 -21.48 -1.98
C PRO A 175 14.70 -21.17 -2.70
N ARG A 176 14.10 -20.01 -2.40
CA ARG A 176 12.82 -19.60 -2.95
C ARG A 176 12.82 -19.61 -4.48
N GLU A 177 13.91 -19.17 -5.08
CA GLU A 177 14.08 -19.01 -6.53
C GLU A 177 14.01 -20.36 -7.27
N GLU A 178 14.37 -21.45 -6.61
CA GLU A 178 14.27 -22.81 -7.15
C GLU A 178 12.89 -23.44 -6.90
N LEU A 179 12.07 -22.84 -6.02
CA LEU A 179 10.75 -23.33 -5.69
C LEU A 179 9.66 -22.64 -6.52
N ILE A 180 9.73 -21.32 -6.69
CA ILE A 180 8.70 -20.57 -7.42
C ILE A 180 8.65 -21.01 -8.90
N GLY A 181 7.44 -21.27 -9.39
CA GLY A 181 7.21 -21.74 -10.76
C GLY A 181 7.45 -23.24 -10.96
N GLN A 182 7.97 -23.95 -9.96
CA GLN A 182 8.16 -25.40 -10.04
C GLN A 182 6.93 -26.16 -9.50
N PRO A 183 6.73 -27.42 -9.92
CA PRO A 183 5.76 -28.30 -9.30
C PRO A 183 6.06 -28.48 -7.81
N PHE A 184 5.04 -28.51 -6.97
CA PHE A 184 5.22 -28.67 -5.53
C PHE A 184 5.96 -29.96 -5.14
N SER A 185 5.95 -30.94 -6.03
CA SER A 185 6.60 -32.24 -5.84
C SER A 185 8.12 -32.18 -5.97
N VAL A 186 8.71 -31.10 -6.51
CA VAL A 186 10.17 -30.93 -6.68
C VAL A 186 10.95 -31.11 -5.37
N VAL A 187 10.31 -30.87 -4.22
CA VAL A 187 10.90 -31.01 -2.89
C VAL A 187 11.05 -32.48 -2.44
N TYR A 188 10.47 -33.42 -3.16
CA TYR A 188 10.49 -34.86 -2.84
C TYR A 188 11.37 -35.66 -3.82
N GLN A 189 11.53 -36.95 -3.55
CA GLN A 189 12.28 -37.85 -4.45
C GLN A 189 11.64 -37.92 -5.83
N GLU A 190 12.47 -37.84 -6.88
CA GLU A 190 12.08 -37.83 -8.29
C GLU A 190 11.08 -38.95 -8.65
N ALA A 191 11.31 -40.17 -8.12
CA ALA A 191 10.50 -41.35 -8.40
C ALA A 191 9.01 -41.22 -8.06
N ILE A 192 8.62 -40.30 -7.16
CA ILE A 192 7.22 -40.11 -6.74
C ILE A 192 6.62 -38.79 -7.23
N GLN A 193 7.38 -37.94 -7.91
CA GLN A 193 6.95 -36.58 -8.20
C GLN A 193 5.75 -36.52 -9.13
N GLU A 194 5.75 -37.32 -10.20
CA GLU A 194 4.69 -37.34 -11.20
C GLU A 194 3.40 -37.95 -10.66
N GLU A 195 3.50 -39.00 -9.85
CA GLU A 195 2.37 -39.63 -9.17
C GLU A 195 1.69 -38.63 -8.22
N MET A 196 2.48 -37.94 -7.39
CA MET A 196 1.99 -36.91 -6.47
C MET A 196 1.30 -35.77 -7.21
N LEU A 197 1.88 -35.31 -8.34
CA LEU A 197 1.33 -34.21 -9.13
C LEU A 197 0.01 -34.62 -9.81
N THR A 198 -0.05 -35.83 -10.35
CA THR A 198 -1.26 -36.37 -10.97
C THR A 198 -2.40 -36.50 -9.95
N ALA A 199 -2.13 -37.10 -8.78
CA ALA A 199 -3.11 -37.21 -7.71
C ALA A 199 -3.57 -35.83 -7.20
N TYR A 200 -2.63 -34.88 -7.05
CA TYR A 200 -2.96 -33.51 -6.67
C TYR A 200 -3.93 -32.86 -7.65
N ARG A 201 -3.66 -32.89 -8.95
CA ARG A 201 -4.53 -32.26 -9.96
C ARG A 201 -5.95 -32.83 -9.93
N GLN A 202 -6.06 -34.17 -9.82
CA GLN A 202 -7.35 -34.84 -9.70
C GLN A 202 -8.10 -34.41 -8.44
N HIS A 203 -7.44 -34.42 -7.28
CA HIS A 203 -8.06 -34.03 -6.02
C HIS A 203 -8.38 -32.53 -5.94
N PHE A 204 -7.59 -31.68 -6.60
CA PHE A 204 -7.82 -30.25 -6.66
C PHE A 204 -9.12 -29.93 -7.39
N VAL A 205 -9.29 -30.45 -8.60
CA VAL A 205 -10.47 -30.24 -9.45
C VAL A 205 -11.73 -30.82 -8.79
N ASN A 206 -11.60 -31.98 -8.13
CA ASN A 206 -12.73 -32.65 -7.48
C ASN A 206 -13.02 -32.15 -6.06
N ASN A 207 -12.27 -31.16 -5.55
CA ASN A 207 -12.37 -30.65 -4.17
C ASN A 207 -12.20 -31.76 -3.10
N GLN A 208 -11.29 -32.69 -3.35
CA GLN A 208 -10.98 -33.85 -2.49
C GLN A 208 -9.66 -33.73 -1.73
N ILE A 209 -9.01 -32.57 -1.79
CA ILE A 209 -7.80 -32.34 -1.01
C ILE A 209 -8.15 -32.37 0.48
N MET A 210 -7.50 -33.27 1.22
CA MET A 210 -7.73 -33.42 2.65
C MET A 210 -7.33 -32.13 3.40
N PRO A 211 -8.22 -31.58 4.25
CA PRO A 211 -7.92 -30.38 5.03
C PRO A 211 -6.76 -30.59 6.00
N HIS A 212 -6.67 -31.77 6.60
CA HIS A 212 -5.59 -32.14 7.52
C HIS A 212 -5.07 -33.53 7.19
N GLN A 213 -3.76 -33.65 7.11
CA GLN A 213 -3.08 -34.95 6.98
C GLN A 213 -1.69 -34.84 7.57
N ASP A 214 -1.21 -35.91 8.19
CA ASP A 214 0.20 -36.04 8.54
C ASP A 214 0.82 -37.25 7.83
N GLY A 215 2.14 -37.24 7.71
CA GLY A 215 2.83 -38.36 7.13
C GLY A 215 4.33 -38.15 6.99
N GLU A 216 5.03 -39.26 6.96
CA GLU A 216 6.43 -39.30 6.63
C GLU A 216 6.63 -39.00 5.14
N ARG A 217 7.60 -38.14 4.84
CA ARG A 217 8.00 -37.78 3.48
C ARG A 217 9.52 -37.82 3.37
N ARG A 218 10.00 -38.29 2.22
CA ARG A 218 11.41 -38.28 1.88
C ARG A 218 11.69 -37.14 0.90
N LEU A 219 12.54 -36.22 1.32
CA LEU A 219 12.92 -35.04 0.54
C LEU A 219 13.89 -35.41 -0.59
N TRP A 220 14.06 -34.49 -1.54
CA TRP A 220 14.99 -34.57 -2.66
C TRP A 220 16.43 -34.91 -2.24
N ASN A 221 16.89 -34.38 -1.11
CA ASN A 221 18.23 -34.62 -0.54
C ASN A 221 18.33 -35.91 0.30
N GLY A 222 17.27 -36.73 0.31
CA GLY A 222 17.22 -38.00 1.04
C GLY A 222 16.86 -37.89 2.52
N ARG A 223 16.72 -36.68 3.09
CA ARG A 223 16.21 -36.50 4.46
C ARG A 223 14.78 -36.99 4.57
N THR A 224 14.49 -37.71 5.66
CA THR A 224 13.14 -38.14 6.00
C THR A 224 12.57 -37.22 7.08
N VAL A 225 11.40 -36.65 6.82
CA VAL A 225 10.75 -35.66 7.67
C VAL A 225 9.28 -36.05 7.81
N TRP A 226 8.73 -35.93 9.02
CA TRP A 226 7.30 -36.03 9.23
C TRP A 226 6.65 -34.67 9.11
N PHE A 227 5.73 -34.53 8.16
CA PHE A 227 4.98 -33.30 7.96
C PHE A 227 3.54 -33.46 8.42
N ALA A 228 3.01 -32.43 9.08
CA ALA A 228 1.58 -32.20 9.22
C ALA A 228 1.16 -31.06 8.30
N PHE A 229 0.19 -31.32 7.44
CA PHE A 229 -0.35 -30.39 6.46
C PHE A 229 -1.72 -29.91 6.92
N SER A 230 -1.95 -28.60 6.82
CA SER A 230 -3.25 -27.95 6.90
C SER A 230 -3.51 -27.23 5.58
N ASN A 231 -4.49 -27.71 4.83
CA ASN A 231 -4.82 -27.22 3.49
C ASN A 231 -6.11 -26.40 3.50
N SER A 232 -6.11 -25.27 2.80
CA SER A 232 -7.29 -24.42 2.65
C SER A 232 -7.30 -23.82 1.26
N PHE A 233 -8.44 -23.89 0.60
CA PHE A 233 -8.59 -23.24 -0.70
C PHE A 233 -8.88 -21.75 -0.55
N LEU A 234 -8.24 -20.95 -1.38
CA LEU A 234 -8.50 -19.52 -1.53
C LEU A 234 -9.21 -19.29 -2.85
N GLU A 235 -10.38 -18.65 -2.80
CA GLU A 235 -11.13 -18.25 -4.00
C GLU A 235 -10.72 -16.83 -4.38
N LEU A 236 -10.16 -16.68 -5.57
CA LEU A 236 -9.85 -15.37 -6.15
C LEU A 236 -10.97 -15.03 -7.14
N HIS A 237 -11.59 -13.86 -6.97
CA HIS A 237 -12.76 -13.43 -7.75
C HIS A 237 -12.61 -13.65 -9.26
N ASP A 238 -11.42 -13.36 -9.83
CA ASP A 238 -11.17 -13.42 -11.28
C ASP A 238 -10.06 -14.39 -11.70
N SER A 239 -9.35 -15.03 -10.76
CA SER A 239 -8.11 -15.78 -11.04
C SER A 239 -8.21 -17.28 -10.76
N GLY A 240 -9.42 -17.77 -10.50
CA GLY A 240 -9.67 -19.15 -10.11
C GLY A 240 -9.36 -19.41 -8.64
N ARG A 241 -8.98 -20.65 -8.34
CA ARG A 241 -8.78 -21.13 -6.97
C ARG A 241 -7.31 -21.42 -6.75
N LEU A 242 -6.79 -21.09 -5.57
CA LEU A 242 -5.47 -21.48 -5.12
C LEU A 242 -5.58 -22.38 -3.89
N LEU A 243 -4.55 -23.17 -3.63
CA LEU A 243 -4.43 -23.93 -2.40
C LEU A 243 -3.34 -23.33 -1.51
N LEU A 244 -3.72 -22.91 -0.31
CA LEU A 244 -2.80 -22.61 0.78
C LEU A 244 -2.52 -23.90 1.56
N SER A 245 -1.25 -24.27 1.65
CA SER A 245 -0.76 -25.32 2.53
C SER A 245 0.09 -24.71 3.65
N ILE A 246 -0.31 -24.94 4.89
CA ILE A 246 0.49 -24.70 6.09
C ILE A 246 1.08 -26.03 6.53
N ILE A 247 2.39 -26.07 6.72
CA ILE A 247 3.18 -27.30 6.84
C ILE A 247 4.02 -27.18 8.10
N LYS A 248 3.88 -28.17 8.98
CA LYS A 248 4.64 -28.28 10.22
C LYS A 248 5.58 -29.47 10.16
N ASP A 249 6.85 -29.27 10.47
CA ASP A 249 7.76 -30.37 10.78
C ASP A 249 7.43 -30.90 12.18
N ILE A 250 6.91 -32.13 12.23
CA ILE A 250 6.55 -32.83 13.47
C ILE A 250 7.50 -34.01 13.75
N THR A 251 8.67 -34.04 13.12
CA THR A 251 9.63 -35.14 13.22
C THR A 251 10.07 -35.38 14.66
N LEU A 252 10.43 -34.32 15.40
CA LEU A 252 10.85 -34.45 16.80
C LEU A 252 9.72 -35.00 17.68
N ARG A 253 8.50 -34.51 17.47
CA ARG A 253 7.32 -34.99 18.18
C ARG A 253 7.07 -36.48 17.91
N LYS A 254 7.07 -36.90 16.65
CA LYS A 254 6.86 -38.30 16.26
C LYS A 254 7.96 -39.22 16.79
N LYS A 255 9.22 -38.78 16.78
CA LYS A 255 10.34 -39.53 17.39
C LYS A 255 10.13 -39.73 18.89
N ALA A 256 9.77 -38.68 19.62
CA ALA A 256 9.48 -38.76 21.05
C ALA A 256 8.29 -39.69 21.36
N GLU A 257 7.21 -39.61 20.57
CA GLU A 257 6.05 -40.50 20.69
C GLU A 257 6.43 -41.98 20.46
N LEU A 258 7.27 -42.27 19.45
CA LEU A 258 7.75 -43.62 19.15
C LEU A 258 8.69 -44.15 20.24
N GLU A 259 9.61 -43.32 20.72
CA GLU A 259 10.53 -43.67 21.81
C GLU A 259 9.79 -43.98 23.10
N LEU A 260 8.77 -43.17 23.45
CA LEU A 260 7.91 -43.41 24.60
C LEU A 260 7.16 -44.74 24.45
N LYS A 261 6.51 -44.97 23.30
CA LYS A 261 5.77 -46.20 23.03
C LYS A 261 6.65 -47.45 23.10
N GLU A 262 7.89 -47.37 22.60
CA GLU A 262 8.85 -48.46 22.67
C GLU A 262 9.35 -48.68 24.11
N SER A 263 9.52 -47.61 24.89
CA SER A 263 9.83 -47.70 26.31
C SER A 263 8.70 -48.39 27.09
N GLU A 264 7.45 -47.99 26.87
CA GLU A 264 6.27 -48.60 27.49
C GLU A 264 6.13 -50.09 27.11
N ARG A 265 6.37 -50.42 25.84
CA ARG A 265 6.34 -51.81 25.37
C ARG A 265 7.41 -52.65 26.06
N ARG A 266 8.65 -52.14 26.15
CA ARG A 266 9.75 -52.83 26.85
C ARG A 266 9.46 -52.98 28.34
N PHE A 267 8.96 -51.94 29.00
CA PHE A 267 8.53 -52.01 30.39
C PHE A 267 7.47 -53.09 30.59
N ARG A 268 6.40 -53.08 29.78
CA ARG A 268 5.31 -54.06 29.87
C ARG A 268 5.80 -55.51 29.69
N LEU A 269 6.73 -55.73 28.75
CA LEU A 269 7.31 -57.05 28.55
C LEU A 269 8.16 -57.49 29.74
N LEU A 270 9.00 -56.61 30.28
CA LEU A 270 9.83 -56.94 31.44
C LEU A 270 8.98 -57.19 32.69
N PHE A 271 7.97 -56.36 32.92
CA PHE A 271 7.08 -56.45 34.07
C PHE A 271 6.23 -57.73 34.01
N ASN A 272 5.54 -57.99 32.90
CA ASN A 272 4.65 -59.16 32.77
C ASN A 272 5.39 -60.51 32.71
N HIS A 273 6.69 -60.52 32.38
CA HIS A 273 7.50 -61.73 32.33
C HIS A 273 8.48 -61.84 33.51
N ALA A 274 8.43 -60.93 34.48
CA ALA A 274 9.20 -61.07 35.70
C ALA A 274 8.66 -62.25 36.52
N ASN A 275 9.55 -63.13 37.00
CA ASN A 275 9.17 -64.20 37.93
C ASN A 275 9.02 -63.70 39.37
N ASP A 276 9.48 -62.48 39.64
CA ASP A 276 9.37 -61.81 40.93
C ASP A 276 8.13 -60.91 40.97
N ALA A 277 7.51 -60.77 42.14
CA ALA A 277 6.40 -59.83 42.32
C ALA A 277 6.93 -58.39 42.31
N ILE A 278 6.46 -57.58 41.37
CA ILE A 278 6.80 -56.16 41.25
C ILE A 278 5.57 -55.33 41.59
N PHE A 279 5.71 -54.36 42.50
CA PHE A 279 4.62 -53.45 42.88
C PHE A 279 4.98 -52.01 42.51
N VAL A 280 4.08 -51.32 41.79
CA VAL A 280 4.21 -49.90 41.48
C VAL A 280 3.23 -49.10 42.34
N ASN A 281 3.75 -48.16 43.12
CA ASN A 281 2.96 -47.31 44.00
C ASN A 281 3.23 -45.83 43.68
N PRO A 282 2.20 -44.97 43.67
CA PRO A 282 2.39 -43.54 43.53
C PRO A 282 2.94 -42.98 44.84
N LEU A 283 3.82 -41.98 44.74
CA LEU A 283 4.25 -41.20 45.90
C LEU A 283 3.15 -40.21 46.25
N VAL A 284 2.62 -40.28 47.48
CA VAL A 284 1.60 -39.35 47.99
C VAL A 284 2.16 -38.63 49.21
N ASP A 285 2.48 -37.34 49.04
CA ASP A 285 3.23 -36.51 50.00
C ASP A 285 4.57 -37.12 50.45
N GLU A 286 5.41 -36.33 51.14
CA GLU A 286 6.76 -36.70 51.58
C GLU A 286 6.83 -38.12 52.18
N TYR A 287 7.17 -39.09 51.33
CA TYR A 287 7.51 -40.47 51.65
C TYR A 287 6.38 -41.41 52.12
N LYS A 288 5.11 -41.15 51.83
CA LYS A 288 4.04 -42.16 52.02
C LYS A 288 3.68 -42.85 50.69
N LEU A 289 3.68 -44.18 50.72
CA LEU A 289 3.22 -45.01 49.60
C LEU A 289 1.69 -44.93 49.52
N GLY A 290 1.16 -44.53 48.36
CA GLY A 290 -0.27 -44.57 48.08
C GLY A 290 -0.80 -45.99 47.88
N ALA A 291 -2.11 -46.11 47.59
CA ALA A 291 -2.75 -47.41 47.33
C ALA A 291 -2.22 -48.08 46.04
N PHE A 292 -2.16 -49.42 46.07
CA PHE A 292 -1.64 -50.28 44.99
C PHE A 292 -2.31 -50.01 43.63
N ILE A 293 -1.50 -49.97 42.56
CA ILE A 293 -1.99 -49.65 41.20
C ILE A 293 -2.09 -50.89 40.28
N GLU A 294 -1.06 -51.77 40.16
CA GLU A 294 -1.06 -52.89 39.19
C GLU A 294 -0.15 -54.08 39.59
N VAL A 295 -0.44 -55.27 39.03
CA VAL A 295 0.28 -56.58 39.17
C VAL A 295 0.79 -57.05 37.82
#